data_AF-A0A0E0DM08-F1
#
_entry.id   AF-A0A0E0DM08-F1
#
_cell.length_a   1.000
_cell.length_b   1.000
_cell.length_c   1.000
_cell.angle_alpha   90.00
_cell.angle_beta   90.00
_cell.angle_gamma   90.00
#
_symmetry.space_group_name_H-M   'P 1'
#
loop_
_entity.id
_entity.type
_entity.pdbx_description
1 polymer ?
#
loop_
_entity_poly.entity_id
_entity_poly.type
_entity_poly.pdbx_seq_one_letter_code
_entity_poly.pdbx_strand_id
1 'polypeptide(L)'
;MVRPATSPLHLALILLCRAHLRIPSFYPRPGGGQIASWEEAAAAAAMSAGVGGLRQLLAAAVTTGVAEARAAIFGNALNPTGKRAATKLLRKKMVGEQLAQWYPYDIKRDDPLVMAREEKARLSKLEMLKRRGKGPPKKGQGRRAVKRSK
;
A
#
# COMPACT_ATOMS: atom_id res chain seq x y z
N MET A 1 27.86 -22.45 -20.86
CA MET A 1 26.57 -23.00 -21.35
C MET A 1 25.89 -23.73 -20.21
N VAL A 2 24.88 -23.14 -19.57
CA VAL A 2 23.80 -23.88 -18.89
C VAL A 2 22.56 -22.98 -19.02
N ARG A 3 21.68 -23.31 -19.96
CA ARG A 3 20.37 -22.67 -20.10
C ARG A 3 19.48 -23.17 -18.95
N PRO A 4 18.74 -22.32 -18.22
CA PRO A 4 17.75 -22.84 -17.30
C PRO A 4 16.63 -23.49 -18.11
N ALA A 5 16.43 -24.79 -17.90
CA ALA A 5 15.34 -25.55 -18.45
C ALA A 5 14.03 -25.01 -17.86
N THR A 6 13.34 -24.15 -18.60
CA THR A 6 11.95 -23.81 -18.35
C THR A 6 11.11 -25.05 -18.66
N SER A 7 10.81 -25.85 -17.64
CA SER A 7 9.92 -26.99 -17.80
C SER A 7 8.52 -26.49 -18.20
N PRO A 8 7.84 -27.16 -19.16
CA PRO A 8 6.53 -26.73 -19.65
C PRO A 8 5.47 -26.71 -18.54
N LEU A 9 5.66 -27.51 -17.48
CA LEU A 9 4.82 -27.50 -16.28
C LEU A 9 4.93 -26.20 -15.48
N HIS A 10 6.07 -25.52 -15.50
CA HIS A 10 6.27 -24.27 -14.77
C HIS A 10 5.61 -23.08 -15.48
N LEU A 11 5.58 -23.08 -16.82
CA LEU A 11 4.83 -22.13 -17.62
C LEU A 11 3.31 -22.40 -17.54
N ALA A 12 2.91 -23.68 -17.50
CA ALA A 12 1.51 -24.06 -17.29
C ALA A 12 1.00 -23.64 -15.90
N LEU A 13 1.80 -23.75 -14.85
CA LEU A 13 1.44 -23.31 -13.49
C LEU A 13 1.31 -21.78 -13.40
N ILE A 14 2.18 -21.02 -14.09
CA ILE A 14 2.09 -19.55 -14.15
C ILE A 14 0.86 -19.11 -14.97
N LEU A 15 0.52 -19.82 -16.06
CA LEU A 15 -0.68 -19.53 -16.85
C LEU A 15 -1.98 -19.95 -16.14
N LEU A 16 -2.01 -21.06 -15.40
CA LEU A 16 -3.17 -21.43 -14.57
C LEU A 16 -3.39 -20.47 -13.40
N CYS A 17 -2.32 -19.97 -12.78
CA CYS A 17 -2.41 -19.03 -11.67
C CYS A 17 -2.92 -17.64 -12.13
N ARG A 18 -2.64 -17.26 -13.39
CA ARG A 18 -3.16 -16.02 -14.00
C ARG A 18 -4.61 -16.15 -14.50
N ALA A 19 -5.14 -17.37 -14.63
CA ALA A 19 -6.55 -17.63 -14.96
C ALA A 19 -7.47 -17.68 -13.70
N HIS A 20 -6.92 -17.91 -12.50
CA HIS A 20 -7.70 -18.10 -11.27
C HIS A 20 -7.86 -16.87 -10.37
N LEU A 21 -7.32 -15.71 -10.75
CA LEU A 21 -7.54 -14.42 -10.06
C LEU A 21 -8.34 -13.45 -10.93
N ARG A 22 -9.48 -13.92 -11.45
CA ARG A 22 -10.56 -13.07 -11.96
C ARG A 22 -11.42 -12.68 -10.77
N ILE A 23 -10.99 -11.67 -10.01
CA ILE A 23 -11.73 -11.11 -8.88
C ILE A 23 -13.06 -10.53 -9.43
N PRO A 24 -14.23 -11.06 -9.06
CA PRO A 24 -15.50 -10.41 -9.32
C PRO A 24 -15.87 -9.60 -8.07
N SER A 25 -15.82 -8.27 -8.15
CA SER A 25 -16.35 -7.41 -7.10
C SER A 25 -16.81 -6.07 -7.69
N PHE A 26 -17.62 -6.17 -8.74
CA PHE A 26 -18.58 -5.14 -9.08
C PHE A 26 -19.81 -5.40 -8.20
N TYR A 27 -20.01 -4.61 -7.15
CA TYR A 27 -21.27 -4.64 -6.40
C TYR A 27 -22.28 -3.74 -7.13
N PRO A 28 -23.36 -4.29 -7.71
CA PRO A 28 -24.50 -3.47 -8.10
C PRO A 28 -25.19 -2.92 -6.84
N ARG A 29 -25.58 -1.64 -6.90
CA ARG A 29 -26.45 -1.00 -5.90
C ARG A 29 -27.83 -1.69 -5.89
N PRO A 30 -28.46 -1.88 -4.72
CA PRO A 30 -29.78 -2.48 -4.64
C PRO A 30 -30.84 -1.44 -5.01
N GLY A 31 -31.78 -1.81 -5.88
CA GLY A 31 -32.92 -0.96 -6.23
C GLY A 31 -33.56 -1.24 -7.60
N GLY A 32 -33.55 -2.50 -8.07
CA GLY A 32 -34.30 -2.92 -9.25
C GLY A 32 -35.74 -3.23 -8.88
N GLY A 33 -36.55 -2.18 -8.64
CA GLY A 33 -38.01 -2.27 -8.72
C GLY A 33 -38.44 -2.37 -10.17
N GLN A 34 -39.54 -3.08 -10.41
CA GLN A 34 -40.08 -3.44 -11.71
C GLN A 34 -40.23 -2.22 -12.64
N ILE A 35 -39.80 -2.41 -13.89
CA ILE A 35 -39.94 -1.48 -15.00
C ILE A 35 -41.40 -1.42 -15.46
N ALA A 36 -42.22 -0.65 -14.74
CA ALA A 36 -43.48 -0.14 -15.26
C ALA A 36 -43.18 1.14 -16.08
N SER A 37 -43.56 1.08 -17.36
CA SER A 37 -43.74 2.19 -18.33
C SER A 37 -43.22 3.59 -17.92
N TRP A 38 -41.92 3.80 -18.14
CA TRP A 38 -41.24 5.11 -18.16
C TRP A 38 -41.89 6.15 -19.10
N GLU A 39 -42.69 5.72 -20.08
CA GLU A 39 -43.36 6.59 -21.04
C GLU A 39 -44.64 7.23 -20.47
N GLU A 40 -45.32 6.60 -19.52
CA GLU A 40 -46.51 7.16 -18.88
C GLU A 40 -46.17 8.13 -17.74
N ALA A 41 -45.01 7.95 -17.10
CA ALA A 41 -44.51 8.84 -16.04
C ALA A 41 -43.98 10.19 -16.58
N ALA A 42 -43.50 10.23 -17.83
CA ALA A 42 -42.91 11.43 -18.43
C ALA A 42 -43.96 12.50 -18.77
N ALA A 43 -45.18 12.09 -19.19
CA ALA A 43 -46.25 13.02 -19.56
C ALA A 43 -46.89 13.72 -18.35
N ALA A 44 -46.97 13.04 -17.19
CA ALA A 44 -47.51 13.62 -15.95
C ALA A 44 -46.56 14.65 -15.30
N ALA A 45 -45.24 14.50 -15.48
CA ALA A 45 -44.24 15.41 -14.90
C ALA A 45 -44.20 16.79 -15.59
N ALA A 46 -44.53 16.87 -16.88
CA ALA A 46 -44.46 18.11 -17.66
C ALA A 46 -45.54 19.15 -17.26
N MET A 47 -46.70 18.71 -16.76
CA MET A 47 -47.83 19.62 -16.45
C MET A 47 -47.72 20.34 -15.09
N SER A 48 -46.72 20.04 -14.24
CA SER A 48 -46.50 20.70 -12.94
C SER A 48 -45.21 21.54 -12.83
N ALA A 49 -44.43 21.58 -13.92
CA ALA A 49 -43.03 22.05 -13.91
C ALA A 49 -42.85 23.54 -13.57
N GLY A 50 -43.86 24.40 -13.80
CA GLY A 50 -43.73 25.85 -13.58
C GLY A 50 -43.69 26.29 -12.10
N VAL A 51 -44.42 25.61 -11.22
CA VAL A 51 -44.45 25.90 -9.77
C VAL A 51 -43.56 24.93 -8.98
N GLY A 52 -43.39 23.71 -9.49
CA GLY A 52 -42.48 22.71 -8.92
C GLY A 52 -41.01 23.10 -9.04
N GLY A 53 -40.61 23.69 -10.17
CA GLY A 53 -39.22 24.06 -10.45
C GLY A 53 -38.63 25.07 -9.46
N LEU A 54 -39.38 26.14 -9.12
CA LEU A 54 -38.93 27.13 -8.14
C LEU A 54 -38.81 26.51 -6.74
N ARG A 55 -39.77 25.68 -6.33
CA ARG A 55 -39.72 24.95 -5.05
C ARG A 55 -38.54 23.98 -4.99
N GLN A 56 -38.21 23.32 -6.09
CA GLN A 56 -37.07 22.41 -6.20
C GLN A 56 -35.72 23.15 -6.16
N LEU A 57 -35.61 24.33 -6.78
CA LEU A 57 -34.42 25.18 -6.67
C LEU A 57 -34.22 25.70 -5.24
N LEU A 58 -35.29 26.12 -4.57
CA LEU A 58 -35.26 26.53 -3.16
C LEU A 58 -34.89 25.38 -2.24
N ALA A 59 -35.47 24.19 -2.45
CA ALA A 59 -35.11 22.99 -1.71
C ALA A 59 -33.63 22.60 -1.93
N ALA A 60 -33.14 22.67 -3.17
CA ALA A 60 -31.73 22.44 -3.48
C ALA A 60 -30.83 23.44 -2.74
N ALA A 61 -31.14 24.74 -2.79
CA ALA A 61 -30.39 25.79 -2.10
C ALA A 61 -30.38 25.62 -0.57
N VAL A 62 -31.50 25.20 0.02
CA VAL A 62 -31.56 24.90 1.47
C VAL A 62 -30.67 23.71 1.80
N THR A 63 -30.70 22.63 1.00
CA THR A 63 -29.86 21.45 1.26
C THR A 63 -28.37 21.73 1.10
N THR A 64 -27.97 22.59 0.16
CA THR A 64 -26.57 23.03 0.03
C THR A 64 -26.16 23.91 1.21
N GLY A 65 -27.01 24.85 1.63
CA GLY A 65 -26.74 25.72 2.79
C GLY A 65 -26.60 24.94 4.10
N VAL A 66 -27.43 23.92 4.33
CA VAL A 66 -27.32 23.04 5.50
C VAL A 66 -26.02 22.21 5.44
N ALA A 67 -25.63 21.74 4.25
CA ALA A 67 -24.37 21.01 4.08
C ALA A 67 -23.15 21.91 4.36
N GLU A 68 -23.20 23.17 3.92
CA GLU A 68 -22.19 24.20 4.19
C GLU A 68 -22.10 24.54 5.68
N ALA A 69 -23.22 24.77 6.34
CA ALA A 69 -23.26 25.02 7.79
C ALA A 69 -22.69 23.82 8.58
N ARG A 70 -23.05 22.59 8.20
CA ARG A 70 -22.48 21.37 8.78
C ARG A 70 -20.97 21.29 8.58
N ALA A 71 -20.50 21.64 7.39
CA ALA A 71 -19.08 21.65 7.07
C ALA A 71 -18.30 22.68 7.90
N ALA A 72 -18.87 23.86 8.09
CA ALA A 72 -18.30 24.91 8.93
C ALA A 72 -18.21 24.49 10.40
N ILE A 73 -19.28 23.89 10.95
CA ILE A 73 -19.31 23.46 12.37
C ILE A 73 -18.29 22.35 12.65
N PHE A 74 -18.21 21.34 11.77
CA PHE A 74 -17.42 20.13 12.02
C PHE A 74 -16.06 20.10 11.30
N GLY A 75 -15.69 21.17 10.59
CA GLY A 75 -14.45 21.22 9.81
C GLY A 75 -14.41 20.20 8.66
N ASN A 76 -15.57 19.80 8.13
CA ASN A 76 -15.63 18.85 7.03
C ASN A 76 -15.38 19.54 5.69
N ALA A 77 -14.41 19.06 4.91
CA ALA A 77 -14.18 19.60 3.57
C ALA A 77 -15.30 19.18 2.59
N LEU A 78 -16.05 20.15 2.07
CA LEU A 78 -17.03 19.96 0.99
C LEU A 78 -16.34 19.95 -0.39
N ASN A 79 -16.88 19.14 -1.30
CA ASN A 79 -16.41 19.05 -2.69
C ASN A 79 -17.59 19.09 -3.65
N PRO A 80 -18.07 20.28 -4.03
CA PRO A 80 -19.24 20.42 -4.91
C PRO A 80 -18.97 19.89 -6.32
N THR A 81 -17.71 19.88 -6.77
CA THR A 81 -17.31 19.43 -8.12
C THR A 81 -17.09 17.91 -8.22
N GLY A 82 -17.04 17.20 -7.09
CA GLY A 82 -16.83 15.74 -7.05
C GLY A 82 -15.47 15.25 -7.56
N LYS A 83 -14.53 16.16 -7.91
CA LYS A 83 -13.19 15.82 -8.38
C LYS A 83 -12.35 15.20 -7.27
N ARG A 84 -11.36 14.39 -7.61
CA ARG A 84 -10.48 13.75 -6.61
C ARG A 84 -9.67 14.82 -5.85
N ALA A 85 -9.98 15.01 -4.57
CA ALA A 85 -9.26 15.91 -3.67
C ALA A 85 -8.23 15.16 -2.80
N ALA A 86 -7.24 15.89 -2.27
CA ALA A 86 -6.18 15.34 -1.41
C ALA A 86 -6.64 14.98 0.02
N THR A 87 -7.91 15.20 0.37
CA THR A 87 -8.48 14.92 1.70
C THR A 87 -8.28 13.47 2.14
N LYS A 88 -8.27 12.50 1.22
CA LYS A 88 -7.97 11.09 1.55
C LYS A 88 -6.52 10.88 1.98
N LEU A 89 -5.57 11.65 1.44
CA LEU A 89 -4.16 11.57 1.83
C LEU A 89 -3.96 12.21 3.19
N LEU A 90 -4.54 13.40 3.41
CA LEU A 90 -4.43 14.14 4.67
C LEU A 90 -5.10 13.45 5.86
N ARG A 91 -6.15 12.65 5.62
CA ARG A 91 -6.82 11.85 6.66
C ARG A 91 -6.01 10.64 7.13
N LYS A 92 -4.99 10.22 6.37
CA LYS A 92 -4.12 9.12 6.81
C LYS A 92 -3.20 9.66 7.89
N LYS A 93 -3.19 8.98 9.04
CA LYS A 93 -2.19 9.26 10.07
C LYS A 93 -0.80 8.96 9.50
N MET A 94 0.17 9.83 9.76
CA MET A 94 1.56 9.57 9.40
C MET A 94 2.07 8.42 10.26
N VAL A 95 2.56 7.35 9.62
CA VAL A 95 3.05 6.13 10.29
C VAL A 95 4.59 6.10 10.30
N GLY A 96 5.25 7.18 9.88
CA GLY A 96 6.70 7.24 9.66
C GLY A 96 7.52 6.91 10.91
N GLU A 97 7.19 7.53 12.05
CA GLU A 97 7.90 7.29 13.32
C GLU A 97 7.75 5.85 13.80
N GLN A 98 6.54 5.31 13.72
CA GLN A 98 6.26 3.92 14.10
C GLN A 98 7.02 2.92 13.22
N LEU A 99 7.16 3.21 11.92
CA LEU A 99 7.95 2.39 11.00
C LEU A 99 9.46 2.55 11.24
N ALA A 100 9.92 3.77 11.57
CA ALA A 100 11.32 4.02 11.88
C ALA A 100 11.76 3.30 13.17
N GLN A 101 10.86 3.20 14.16
CA GLN A 101 11.08 2.51 15.44
C GLN A 101 10.91 0.98 15.35
N TRP A 102 10.85 0.40 14.15
CA TRP A 102 10.66 -1.05 13.98
C TRP A 102 11.71 -1.89 14.72
N TYR A 103 12.96 -1.43 14.76
CA TYR A 103 14.02 -2.08 15.54
C TYR A 103 14.24 -1.33 16.86
N PRO A 104 14.19 -2.02 18.02
CA PRO A 104 14.50 -1.41 19.29
C PRO A 104 15.98 -1.03 19.36
N TYR A 105 16.28 -0.06 20.22
CA TYR A 105 17.64 0.41 20.45
C TYR A 105 18.50 -0.67 21.13
N ASP A 106 19.72 -0.89 20.61
CA ASP A 106 20.66 -1.88 21.16
C ASP A 106 21.52 -1.26 22.26
N ILE A 107 21.09 -1.44 23.51
CA ILE A 107 21.73 -0.91 24.74
C ILE A 107 23.20 -1.36 24.87
N LYS A 108 23.57 -2.50 24.25
CA LYS A 108 24.94 -3.02 24.33
C LYS A 108 25.97 -2.12 23.65
N ARG A 109 25.52 -1.21 22.77
CA ARG A 109 26.37 -0.28 22.04
C ARG A 109 26.80 0.92 22.89
N ASP A 110 26.10 1.20 23.99
CA ASP A 110 26.38 2.35 24.87
C ASP A 110 27.51 2.10 25.85
N ASP A 111 27.59 0.88 26.39
CA ASP A 111 28.57 0.56 27.43
C ASP A 111 29.94 0.23 26.80
N PRO A 112 30.97 1.07 27.01
CA PRO A 112 32.30 0.84 26.45
C PRO A 112 32.94 -0.46 26.98
N LEU A 113 32.58 -0.93 28.18
CA LEU A 113 33.13 -2.15 28.75
C LEU A 113 32.57 -3.41 28.08
N VAL A 114 31.27 -3.41 27.76
CA VAL A 114 30.61 -4.51 27.05
C VAL A 114 31.15 -4.61 25.63
N MET A 115 31.21 -3.48 24.92
CA MET A 115 31.78 -3.39 23.57
C MET A 115 33.23 -3.86 23.53
N ALA A 116 34.06 -3.42 24.48
CA ALA A 116 35.46 -3.84 24.56
C ALA A 116 35.63 -5.33 24.88
N ARG A 117 34.74 -5.91 25.70
CA ARG A 117 34.76 -7.34 26.02
C ARG A 117 34.42 -8.19 24.79
N GLU A 118 33.36 -7.84 24.07
CA GLU A 118 32.94 -8.56 22.85
C GLU A 118 34.03 -8.49 21.78
N GLU A 119 34.65 -7.31 21.60
CA GLU A 119 35.73 -7.13 20.64
C GLU A 119 36.98 -7.92 21.02
N LYS A 120 37.38 -7.93 22.31
CA LYS A 120 38.48 -8.76 22.80
C LYS A 120 38.24 -10.25 22.54
N ALA A 121 37.03 -10.75 22.79
CA ALA A 121 36.66 -12.14 22.53
C ALA A 121 36.74 -12.46 21.02
N ARG A 122 36.27 -11.54 20.16
CA ARG A 122 36.37 -11.66 18.70
C ARG A 122 37.83 -11.75 18.25
N LEU A 123 38.70 -10.89 18.77
CA LEU A 123 40.12 -10.86 18.44
C LEU A 123 40.86 -12.12 18.91
N SER A 124 40.60 -12.57 20.14
CA SER A 124 41.18 -13.81 20.68
C SER A 124 40.81 -15.04 19.83
N LYS A 125 39.53 -15.16 19.43
CA LYS A 125 39.07 -16.23 18.53
C LYS A 125 39.77 -16.18 17.18
N LEU A 126 39.91 -14.98 16.60
CA LEU A 126 40.62 -14.80 15.33
C LEU A 126 42.11 -15.18 15.44
N GLU A 127 42.77 -14.81 16.53
CA GLU A 127 44.16 -15.14 16.77
C GLU A 127 44.36 -16.66 16.88
N MET A 128 43.53 -17.35 17.66
CA MET A 128 43.54 -18.81 17.74
C MET A 128 43.35 -19.48 16.37
N LEU A 129 42.42 -18.98 15.55
CA LEU A 129 42.18 -19.51 14.20
C LEU A 129 43.37 -19.27 13.27
N LYS A 130 44.01 -18.11 13.36
CA LYS A 130 45.24 -17.78 12.60
C LYS A 130 46.39 -18.71 12.97
N ARG A 131 46.61 -18.97 14.26
CA ARG A 131 47.63 -19.93 14.74
C ARG A 131 47.42 -21.34 14.18
N ARG A 132 46.16 -21.75 13.98
CA ARG A 132 45.79 -23.06 13.40
C ARG A 132 45.81 -23.08 11.87
N GLY A 133 46.10 -21.96 11.20
CA GLY A 133 45.99 -21.83 9.74
C GLY A 133 44.55 -21.90 9.21
N LYS A 134 43.53 -21.84 10.09
CA LYS A 134 42.10 -21.84 9.76
C LYS A 134 41.49 -20.43 9.80
N GLY A 135 42.33 -19.40 9.77
CA GLY A 135 41.89 -18.02 9.69
C GLY A 135 41.21 -17.74 8.35
N PRO A 136 40.28 -16.76 8.30
CA PRO A 136 39.73 -16.31 7.03
C PRO A 136 40.86 -15.82 6.11
N PRO A 137 40.91 -16.24 4.84
CA PRO A 137 41.92 -15.76 3.90
C PRO A 137 41.73 -14.26 3.64
N LYS A 138 42.78 -13.59 3.16
CA LYS A 138 42.69 -12.20 2.75
C LYS A 138 41.63 -12.06 1.64
N LYS A 139 40.77 -11.04 1.74
CA LYS A 139 39.73 -10.76 0.73
C LYS A 139 40.36 -10.74 -0.66
N GLY A 140 39.78 -11.50 -1.59
CA GLY A 140 40.30 -11.66 -2.96
C GLY A 140 41.37 -12.74 -3.15
N GLN A 141 41.89 -13.34 -2.08
CA GLN A 141 42.88 -14.44 -2.13
C GLN A 141 42.26 -15.79 -1.74
N GLY A 142 40.95 -15.95 -1.99
CA GLY A 142 40.28 -17.23 -1.74
C GLY A 142 40.83 -18.34 -2.64
N ARG A 143 40.66 -19.60 -2.24
CA ARG A 143 41.10 -20.77 -3.03
C ARG A 143 40.64 -20.76 -4.49
N ARG A 144 39.47 -20.14 -4.76
CA ARG A 144 38.88 -20.00 -6.10
C ARG A 144 39.39 -18.80 -6.91
N ALA A 145 40.07 -17.85 -6.28
CA ALA A 145 40.57 -16.63 -6.92
C ALA A 145 41.94 -16.83 -7.59
N VAL A 146 42.61 -17.96 -7.33
CA VAL A 146 43.85 -18.33 -8.02
C VAL A 146 43.49 -18.67 -9.47
N LYS A 147 43.96 -17.86 -10.43
CA LYS A 147 43.86 -18.15 -11.86
C LYS A 147 44.71 -19.39 -12.14
N ARG A 148 44.08 -20.55 -12.27
CA ARG A 148 44.78 -21.78 -12.66
C ARG A 148 45.29 -21.57 -14.09
N SER A 149 46.60 -21.43 -14.27
CA SER A 149 47.19 -21.55 -15.61
C SER A 149 46.85 -22.94 -16.13
N LYS A 150 46.34 -23.00 -17.36
CA LYS A 150 46.15 -24.26 -18.07
C LYS A 150 47.52 -24.81 -18.47
#